data_AF-A0A6A5XW02-F1
#
_entry.id   AF-A0A6A5XW02-F1
#
_cell.length_a   1.000
_cell.length_b   1.000
_cell.length_c   1.000
_cell.angle_alpha   90.00
_cell.angle_beta   90.00
_cell.angle_gamma   90.00
#
_symmetry.space_group_name_H-M   'P 1'
#
loop_
_entity.id
_entity.type
_entity.pdbx_description
1 polymer ?
#
loop_
_entity_poly.entity_id
_entity_poly.type
_entity_poly.pdbx_seq_one_letter_code
_entity_poly.pdbx_strand_id
1 'polypeptide(L)'
;MVLDDMSSIDKQPEEDSLSEDDEEQDSIRLLATKCNDLFDSSLARTAGSDRALPPLALRFFGDYKRRFQGWCWFMCVITEHENESLDYRLRNDAWLHDVIMRYLDILLDNLLFVDRSQLQGNDYDSCNNETELPSVLQVGFTGIRESVDRLNKLGVNRMTSSRSIFVASARRFATQHPDLVRLSDFELRAYIAVYNLYPSAPESLRQQLSDSMTDRYAKLCYEANITRRFQPPSSSKVESRQQQNDKDDVQPNE
;
A
#
# COMPACT_ATOMS: atom_id res chain seq x y z
N MET A 1 -32.62 4.34 67.21
CA MET A 1 -31.41 4.63 68.01
C MET A 1 -30.29 3.89 67.30
N VAL A 2 -29.57 4.54 66.37
CA VAL A 2 -28.32 5.32 66.61
C VAL A 2 -27.22 4.36 67.09
N LEU A 3 -26.02 4.20 66.52
CA LEU A 3 -25.23 4.78 65.40
C LEU A 3 -23.96 3.89 65.26
N ASP A 4 -23.31 3.95 64.08
CA ASP A 4 -21.86 3.93 63.80
C ASP A 4 -20.93 2.85 64.40
N ASP A 5 -20.24 2.04 63.59
CA ASP A 5 -19.06 2.32 62.73
C ASP A 5 -17.72 2.18 63.48
N MET A 6 -16.88 1.25 63.02
CA MET A 6 -15.41 1.29 63.09
C MET A 6 -14.83 0.16 62.23
N SER A 7 -14.67 0.50 60.95
CA SER A 7 -13.46 0.40 60.13
C SER A 7 -12.36 -0.64 60.41
N SER A 8 -11.75 -1.05 59.29
CA SER A 8 -10.32 -1.38 59.10
C SER A 8 -9.92 -2.84 59.26
N ILE A 9 -10.05 -3.60 58.17
CA ILE A 9 -9.15 -4.71 57.87
C ILE A 9 -8.43 -4.35 56.57
N ASP A 10 -7.11 -4.28 56.70
CA ASP A 10 -6.10 -3.91 55.72
C ASP A 10 -6.32 -4.56 54.34
N LYS A 11 -6.39 -3.71 53.32
CA LYS A 11 -6.04 -4.08 51.95
C LYS A 11 -4.52 -4.19 51.88
N GLN A 12 -3.99 -5.41 51.83
CA GLN A 12 -2.64 -5.60 51.31
C GLN A 12 -2.64 -5.34 49.80
N PRO A 13 -1.65 -4.62 49.27
CA PRO A 13 -1.57 -4.32 47.84
C PRO A 13 -1.12 -5.56 47.07
N GLU A 14 -1.87 -5.86 46.00
CA GLU A 14 -1.47 -6.78 44.94
C GLU A 14 -0.24 -6.20 44.22
N GLU A 15 0.91 -6.84 44.41
CA GLU A 15 2.08 -6.70 43.55
C GLU A 15 2.19 -7.94 42.65
N ASP A 16 2.65 -7.67 41.42
CA ASP A 16 3.11 -8.61 40.40
C ASP A 16 2.06 -9.44 39.65
N SER A 17 1.38 -8.76 38.74
CA SER A 17 1.29 -9.27 37.37
C SER A 17 1.91 -8.24 36.42
N LEU A 18 3.24 -8.30 36.30
CA LEU A 18 3.97 -7.83 35.13
C LEU A 18 3.32 -8.48 33.91
N SER A 19 2.55 -7.71 33.13
CA SER A 19 2.20 -8.10 31.78
C SER A 19 3.49 -8.06 30.97
N GLU A 20 4.09 -9.25 30.89
CA GLU A 20 5.12 -9.65 29.95
C GLU A 20 4.77 -9.05 28.58
N ASP A 21 5.70 -8.25 28.06
CA ASP A 21 5.96 -8.01 26.65
C ASP A 21 4.71 -8.01 25.75
N ASP A 22 4.14 -6.81 25.54
CA ASP A 22 3.61 -6.47 24.22
C ASP A 22 4.80 -6.55 23.24
N GLU A 23 5.22 -7.76 22.88
CA GLU A 23 5.94 -8.01 21.64
C GLU A 23 5.06 -7.37 20.57
N GLU A 24 5.47 -6.20 20.07
CA GLU A 24 4.90 -5.59 18.87
C GLU A 24 4.95 -6.66 17.79
N GLN A 25 3.88 -7.44 17.68
CA GLN A 25 3.83 -8.56 16.77
C GLN A 25 3.87 -7.93 15.40
N ASP A 26 5.04 -7.99 14.76
CA ASP A 26 5.25 -7.33 13.47
C ASP A 26 4.13 -7.82 12.54
N SER A 27 3.28 -6.88 12.13
CA SER A 27 2.19 -7.18 11.20
C SER A 27 2.70 -6.97 9.78
N ILE A 28 2.06 -7.63 8.81
CA ILE A 28 2.38 -7.43 7.39
C ILE A 28 2.25 -5.95 7.04
N ARG A 29 1.22 -5.28 7.58
CA ARG A 29 1.04 -3.82 7.45
C ARG A 29 2.23 -3.03 8.00
N LEU A 30 2.71 -3.35 9.20
CA LEU A 30 3.81 -2.61 9.84
C LEU A 30 5.11 -2.76 9.03
N LEU A 31 5.48 -3.99 8.68
CA LEU A 31 6.68 -4.25 7.87
C LEU A 31 6.60 -3.60 6.48
N ALA A 32 5.44 -3.64 5.83
CA ALA A 32 5.25 -3.00 4.54
C ALA A 32 5.37 -1.48 4.62
N THR A 33 4.92 -0.88 5.73
CA THR A 33 5.07 0.56 5.99
C THR A 33 6.55 0.90 6.19
N LYS A 34 7.26 0.15 7.06
CA LYS A 34 8.71 0.30 7.27
C LYS A 34 9.49 0.23 5.96
N CYS A 35 9.17 -0.75 5.09
CA CYS A 35 9.78 -0.87 3.77
C CYS A 35 9.51 0.37 2.89
N ASN A 36 8.26 0.85 2.86
CA ASN A 36 7.90 2.02 2.07
C ASN A 36 8.62 3.29 2.55
N ASP A 37 8.74 3.48 3.87
CA ASP A 37 9.42 4.64 4.45
C ASP A 37 10.92 4.64 4.14
N LEU A 38 11.57 3.47 4.09
CA LEU A 38 12.96 3.34 3.64
C LEU A 38 13.12 3.65 2.15
N PHE A 39 12.17 3.21 1.30
CA PHE A 39 12.14 3.59 -0.11
C PHE A 39 12.03 5.10 -0.28
N ASP A 40 11.14 5.74 0.47
CA ASP A 40 10.95 7.19 0.48
C ASP A 40 12.20 7.94 0.95
N SER A 41 12.76 7.51 2.08
CA SER A 41 13.97 8.11 2.67
C SER A 41 15.18 7.98 1.73
N SER A 42 15.34 6.84 1.06
CA SER A 42 16.44 6.61 0.12
C SER A 42 16.32 7.48 -1.14
N LEU A 43 15.09 7.74 -1.62
CA LEU A 43 14.84 8.58 -2.79
C LEU A 43 14.92 10.08 -2.48
N ALA A 44 14.55 10.51 -1.27
CA ALA A 44 14.57 11.92 -0.86
C ALA A 44 16.00 12.45 -0.63
N ARG A 45 16.97 11.58 -0.34
CA ARG A 45 18.38 11.92 -0.04
C ARG A 45 19.17 12.48 -1.23
N THR A 46 18.50 12.73 -2.36
CA THR A 46 19.07 13.11 -3.66
C THR A 46 19.28 14.61 -3.85
N ALA A 47 18.69 15.46 -3.00
CA ALA A 47 18.79 16.91 -3.09
C ALA A 47 19.99 17.43 -2.27
N GLY A 48 21.19 17.40 -2.84
CA GLY A 48 22.34 18.22 -2.36
C GLY A 48 23.28 17.59 -1.35
N SER A 49 23.28 16.26 -1.19
CA SER A 49 24.27 15.55 -0.36
C SER A 49 25.37 14.92 -1.23
N ASP A 50 26.62 15.04 -0.79
CA ASP A 50 27.82 14.40 -1.36
C ASP A 50 27.75 12.85 -1.33
N ARG A 51 26.65 12.29 -0.80
CA ARG A 51 26.36 10.86 -0.64
C ARG A 51 25.12 10.41 -1.42
N ALA A 52 24.76 11.15 -2.48
CA ALA A 52 23.65 10.77 -3.33
C ALA A 52 23.94 9.44 -4.05
N LEU A 53 22.93 8.59 -4.14
CA LEU A 53 23.00 7.38 -4.95
C LEU A 53 23.29 7.73 -6.43
N PRO A 54 24.04 6.86 -7.14
CA PRO A 54 24.18 6.99 -8.59
C PRO A 54 22.81 7.09 -9.28
N PRO A 55 22.65 7.87 -10.36
CA PRO A 55 21.37 8.03 -11.07
C PRO A 55 20.72 6.70 -11.47
N LEU A 56 21.55 5.70 -11.83
CA LEU A 56 21.09 4.36 -12.17
C LEU A 56 20.47 3.62 -10.96
N ALA A 57 21.07 3.77 -9.77
CA ALA A 57 20.58 3.17 -8.53
C ALA A 57 19.25 3.82 -8.08
N LEU A 58 19.12 5.14 -8.27
CA LEU A 58 17.86 5.85 -8.03
C LEU A 58 16.74 5.38 -8.95
N ARG A 59 17.04 5.14 -10.23
CA ARG A 59 16.07 4.57 -11.17
C ARG A 59 15.60 3.19 -10.71
N PHE A 60 16.54 2.32 -10.30
CA PHE A 60 16.18 1.01 -9.76
C PHE A 60 15.33 1.11 -8.50
N PHE A 61 15.67 1.98 -7.55
CA PHE A 61 14.84 2.22 -6.38
C PHE A 61 13.43 2.68 -6.74
N GLY A 62 13.30 3.64 -7.66
CA GLY A 62 12.00 4.12 -8.12
C GLY A 62 11.15 3.02 -8.77
N ASP A 63 11.78 2.17 -9.59
CA ASP A 63 11.10 1.05 -10.25
C ASP A 63 10.65 -0.03 -9.25
N TYR A 64 11.51 -0.43 -8.32
CA TYR A 64 11.17 -1.44 -7.30
C TYR A 64 10.14 -0.92 -6.31
N LYS A 65 10.25 0.35 -5.89
CA LYS A 65 9.24 1.00 -5.06
C LYS A 65 7.88 0.96 -5.74
N ARG A 66 7.79 1.35 -7.02
CA ARG A 66 6.52 1.36 -7.76
C ARG A 66 5.90 -0.04 -7.83
N ARG A 67 6.70 -1.07 -8.07
CA ARG A 67 6.23 -2.47 -8.09
C ARG A 67 5.77 -2.93 -6.71
N PHE A 68 6.51 -2.59 -5.67
CA PHE A 68 6.17 -2.91 -4.29
C PHE A 68 4.87 -2.21 -3.86
N GLN A 69 4.73 -0.92 -4.14
CA GLN A 69 3.49 -0.17 -3.88
C GLN A 69 2.32 -0.73 -4.68
N GLY A 70 2.53 -1.12 -5.93
CA GLY A 70 1.53 -1.81 -6.74
C GLY A 70 1.08 -3.12 -6.10
N TRP A 71 2.00 -3.88 -5.50
CA TRP A 71 1.67 -5.08 -4.74
C TRP A 71 0.89 -4.76 -3.45
N CYS A 72 1.35 -3.80 -2.64
CA CYS A 72 0.67 -3.38 -1.42
C CYS A 72 -0.77 -2.92 -1.71
N TRP A 73 -0.94 -2.15 -2.79
CA TRP A 73 -2.23 -1.72 -3.32
C TRP A 73 -3.10 -2.91 -3.71
N PHE A 74 -2.56 -3.80 -4.54
CA PHE A 74 -3.26 -4.96 -5.05
C PHE A 74 -3.72 -5.90 -3.93
N MET A 75 -2.90 -6.06 -2.90
CA MET A 75 -3.16 -6.96 -1.78
C MET A 75 -3.93 -6.29 -0.62
N CYS A 76 -4.22 -5.00 -0.69
CA CYS A 76 -4.80 -4.21 0.40
C CYS A 76 -4.02 -4.32 1.72
N VAL A 77 -2.69 -4.29 1.65
CA VAL A 77 -1.80 -4.39 2.83
C VAL A 77 -1.94 -3.17 3.73
N ILE A 78 -2.01 -1.99 3.12
CA ILE A 78 -2.12 -0.71 3.81
C ILE A 78 -3.56 -0.25 3.60
N THR A 79 -4.42 -0.44 4.62
CA THR A 79 -5.81 0.00 4.61
C THR A 79 -6.17 0.63 5.96
N GLU A 80 -7.12 1.55 5.94
CA GLU A 80 -7.65 2.22 7.13
C GLU A 80 -8.49 1.28 8.01
N HIS A 81 -9.13 0.27 7.40
CA HIS A 81 -10.02 -0.65 8.10
C HIS A 81 -9.34 -2.00 8.37
N GLU A 82 -9.24 -2.40 9.64
CA GLU A 82 -8.61 -3.66 10.05
C GLU A 82 -9.23 -4.88 9.37
N ASN A 83 -10.55 -4.89 9.19
CA ASN A 83 -11.29 -6.00 8.56
C ASN A 83 -10.99 -6.18 7.07
N GLU A 84 -10.37 -5.19 6.43
CA GLU A 84 -9.98 -5.22 5.02
C GLU A 84 -8.47 -5.46 4.84
N SER A 85 -7.72 -5.47 5.94
CA SER A 85 -6.27 -5.64 5.93
C SER A 85 -5.88 -7.03 5.45
N LEU A 86 -4.71 -7.10 4.83
CA LEU A 86 -4.16 -8.39 4.42
C LEU A 86 -3.96 -9.32 5.62
N ASP A 87 -3.54 -8.80 6.78
CA ASP A 87 -3.41 -9.54 8.03
C ASP A 87 -4.73 -10.21 8.43
N TYR A 88 -5.84 -9.47 8.46
CA TYR A 88 -7.16 -10.04 8.77
C TYR A 88 -7.58 -11.12 7.76
N ARG A 89 -7.31 -10.89 6.47
CA ARG A 89 -7.61 -11.86 5.40
C ARG A 89 -6.74 -13.12 5.46
N LEU A 90 -5.58 -13.04 6.10
CA LEU A 90 -4.63 -14.14 6.27
C LEU A 90 -4.76 -14.86 7.61
N ARG A 91 -5.61 -14.40 8.54
CA ARG A 91 -5.77 -15.02 9.86
C ARG A 91 -6.07 -16.52 9.85
N ASN A 92 -6.69 -17.02 8.78
CA ASN A 92 -7.04 -18.43 8.61
C ASN A 92 -6.01 -19.21 7.77
N ASP A 93 -4.94 -18.55 7.32
CA ASP A 93 -3.95 -19.04 6.37
C ASP A 93 -2.54 -18.64 6.86
N ALA A 94 -2.19 -19.19 8.04
CA ALA A 94 -0.98 -18.84 8.79
C ALA A 94 0.30 -19.06 7.97
N TRP A 95 0.38 -20.14 7.19
CA TRP A 95 1.53 -20.40 6.33
C TRP A 95 1.79 -19.26 5.35
N LEU A 96 0.74 -18.73 4.71
CA LEU A 96 0.92 -17.65 3.75
C LEU A 96 1.23 -16.32 4.46
N HIS A 97 0.69 -16.11 5.66
CA HIS A 97 1.07 -14.99 6.52
C HIS A 97 2.58 -15.01 6.78
N ASP A 98 3.10 -16.12 7.30
CA ASP A 98 4.52 -16.30 7.61
C ASP A 98 5.43 -16.10 6.39
N VAL A 99 5.01 -16.63 5.24
CA VAL A 99 5.78 -16.50 4.00
C VAL A 99 5.84 -15.04 3.53
N ILE A 100 4.72 -14.30 3.61
CA ILE A 100 4.68 -12.89 3.23
C ILE A 100 5.51 -12.04 4.20
N MET A 101 5.35 -12.27 5.51
CA MET A 101 6.17 -11.68 6.56
C MET A 101 7.65 -11.86 6.27
N ARG A 102 8.08 -13.11 6.04
CA ARG A 102 9.48 -13.42 5.74
C ARG A 102 10.00 -12.70 4.50
N TYR A 103 9.21 -12.56 3.45
CA TYR A 103 9.64 -11.81 2.26
C TYR A 103 9.70 -10.30 2.48
N LEU A 104 8.84 -9.75 3.35
CA LEU A 104 8.92 -8.35 3.77
C LEU A 104 10.15 -8.10 4.64
N ASP A 105 10.49 -9.01 5.55
CA ASP A 105 11.73 -8.93 6.33
C ASP A 105 12.97 -8.97 5.45
N ILE A 106 13.04 -9.91 4.51
CA ILE A 106 14.16 -9.99 3.57
C ILE A 106 14.24 -8.71 2.72
N LEU A 107 13.09 -8.16 2.28
CA LEU A 107 13.08 -6.89 1.57
C LEU A 107 13.62 -5.76 2.46
N LEU A 108 13.16 -5.67 3.71
CA LEU A 108 13.58 -4.68 4.69
C LEU A 108 15.09 -4.73 4.94
N ASP A 109 15.64 -5.92 5.16
CA ASP A 109 17.08 -6.15 5.36
C ASP A 109 17.89 -5.69 4.16
N ASN A 110 17.45 -6.01 2.93
CA ASN A 110 18.13 -5.58 1.72
C ASN A 110 18.04 -4.06 1.50
N LEU A 111 16.92 -3.43 1.87
CA LEU A 111 16.77 -1.98 1.84
C LEU A 111 17.73 -1.30 2.84
N LEU A 112 17.80 -1.81 4.06
CA LEU A 112 18.73 -1.33 5.09
C LEU A 112 20.18 -1.55 4.69
N PHE A 113 20.50 -2.69 4.06
CA PHE A 113 21.83 -2.97 3.54
C PHE A 113 22.26 -1.93 2.50
N VAL A 114 21.37 -1.60 1.56
CA VAL A 114 21.64 -0.58 0.55
C VAL A 114 21.73 0.82 1.17
N ASP A 115 20.90 1.17 2.16
CA ASP A 115 20.97 2.45 2.88
C ASP A 115 22.27 2.58 3.69
N ARG A 116 22.70 1.54 4.41
CA ARG A 116 23.98 1.52 5.14
C ARG A 116 25.18 1.61 4.21
N SER A 117 25.14 0.91 3.07
CA SER A 117 26.20 0.96 2.05
C SER A 117 26.37 2.37 1.49
N GLN A 118 25.30 3.16 1.42
CA GLN A 118 25.38 4.60 1.07
C GLN A 118 26.03 5.43 2.18
N LEU A 119 25.69 5.17 3.45
CA LEU A 119 26.20 5.93 4.59
C LEU A 119 27.70 5.74 4.82
N GLN A 120 28.22 4.53 4.52
CA GLN A 120 29.62 4.19 4.73
C GLN A 120 30.55 4.77 3.66
N GLY A 121 30.02 5.35 2.58
CA GLY A 121 30.84 6.01 1.55
C GLY A 121 31.95 5.11 1.04
N ASN A 122 31.67 3.82 0.89
CA ASN A 122 32.67 2.86 0.41
C ASN A 122 33.26 3.41 -0.88
N ASP A 123 34.58 3.60 -0.90
CA ASP A 123 35.36 4.01 -2.07
C ASP A 123 34.92 3.12 -3.22
N TYR A 124 34.04 3.64 -4.08
CA TYR A 124 33.59 2.96 -5.26
C TYR A 124 34.77 3.01 -6.21
N ASP A 125 35.66 2.03 -6.05
CA ASP A 125 36.87 1.89 -6.84
C ASP A 125 36.49 2.10 -8.32
N SER A 126 37.19 3.07 -8.91
CA SER A 126 36.90 3.77 -10.16
C SER A 126 36.21 2.89 -11.21
N CYS A 127 34.88 2.88 -11.21
CA CYS A 127 34.10 2.33 -12.32
C CYS A 127 33.80 3.50 -13.26
N ASN A 128 34.68 3.73 -14.24
CA ASN A 128 34.57 4.77 -15.27
C ASN A 128 33.36 4.63 -16.22
N ASN A 129 32.40 3.77 -15.91
CA ASN A 129 31.24 3.50 -16.74
C ASN A 129 29.97 3.88 -15.96
N GLU A 130 29.29 4.95 -16.39
CA GLU A 130 27.99 5.40 -15.87
C GLU A 130 26.86 4.33 -15.97
N THR A 131 27.18 3.17 -16.56
CA THR A 131 26.24 2.11 -16.91
C THR A 131 26.19 0.97 -15.89
N GLU A 132 27.14 0.88 -14.95
CA GLU A 132 27.23 -0.24 -14.00
C GLU A 132 27.19 0.22 -12.55
N LEU A 133 26.41 -0.49 -11.72
CA LEU A 133 26.40 -0.26 -10.28
C LEU A 133 27.63 -0.90 -9.63
N PRO A 134 28.17 -0.31 -8.54
CA PRO A 134 29.14 -0.97 -7.68
C PRO A 134 28.67 -2.36 -7.27
N SER A 135 29.57 -3.35 -7.27
CA SER A 135 29.26 -4.76 -7.00
C SER A 135 28.49 -4.96 -5.69
N VAL A 136 28.83 -4.21 -4.64
CA VAL A 136 28.14 -4.23 -3.34
C VAL A 136 26.68 -3.80 -3.48
N LEU A 137 26.41 -2.71 -4.21
CA LEU A 137 25.04 -2.25 -4.45
C LEU A 137 24.28 -3.23 -5.35
N GLN A 138 24.93 -3.86 -6.33
CA GLN A 138 24.28 -4.86 -7.19
C GLN A 138 23.70 -6.04 -6.39
N VAL A 139 24.40 -6.51 -5.36
CA VAL A 139 23.91 -7.58 -4.48
C VAL A 139 22.63 -7.13 -3.76
N GLY A 140 22.66 -5.95 -3.15
CA GLY A 140 21.49 -5.40 -2.45
C GLY A 140 20.29 -5.20 -3.39
N PHE A 141 20.50 -4.61 -4.58
CA PHE A 141 19.42 -4.44 -5.56
C PHE A 141 18.90 -5.75 -6.14
N THR A 142 19.76 -6.78 -6.24
CA THR A 142 19.31 -8.12 -6.63
C THR A 142 18.40 -8.70 -5.56
N GLY A 143 18.75 -8.57 -4.28
CA GLY A 143 17.91 -8.99 -3.16
C GLY A 143 16.57 -8.24 -3.11
N ILE A 144 16.57 -6.92 -3.31
CA ILE A 144 15.36 -6.09 -3.42
C ILE A 144 14.48 -6.60 -4.57
N ARG A 145 15.05 -6.76 -5.77
CA ARG A 145 14.33 -7.24 -6.96
C ARG A 145 13.67 -8.58 -6.69
N GLU A 146 14.43 -9.55 -6.20
CA GLU A 146 13.92 -10.90 -5.97
C GLU A 146 12.80 -10.92 -4.94
N SER A 147 12.93 -10.15 -3.85
CA SER A 147 11.92 -10.09 -2.80
C SER A 147 10.61 -9.49 -3.34
N VAL A 148 10.71 -8.36 -4.07
CA VAL A 148 9.55 -7.73 -4.71
C VAL A 148 8.90 -8.63 -5.75
N ASP A 149 9.67 -9.35 -6.55
CA ASP A 149 9.14 -10.27 -7.57
C ASP A 149 8.45 -11.49 -6.93
N ARG A 150 8.99 -12.02 -5.82
CA ARG A 150 8.36 -13.12 -5.07
C ARG A 150 7.06 -12.68 -4.39
N LEU A 151 7.03 -11.50 -3.78
CA LEU A 151 5.80 -10.90 -3.24
C LEU A 151 4.73 -10.75 -4.33
N ASN A 152 5.11 -10.20 -5.49
CA ASN A 152 4.20 -10.04 -6.63
C ASN A 152 3.62 -11.38 -7.12
N LYS A 153 4.46 -12.42 -7.23
CA LYS A 153 4.01 -13.77 -7.61
C LYS A 153 3.02 -14.36 -6.61
N LEU A 154 3.26 -14.19 -5.30
CA LEU A 154 2.33 -14.64 -4.27
C LEU A 154 0.98 -13.94 -4.35
N GLY A 155 0.98 -12.62 -4.59
CA GLY A 155 -0.25 -11.86 -4.77
C GLY A 155 -1.08 -12.37 -5.96
N VAL A 156 -0.44 -12.57 -7.12
CA VAL A 156 -1.11 -13.06 -8.33
C VAL A 156 -1.65 -14.49 -8.15
N ASN A 157 -0.85 -15.40 -7.59
CA ASN A 157 -1.24 -16.80 -7.44
C ASN A 157 -2.41 -17.00 -6.46
N ARG A 158 -2.50 -16.19 -5.40
CA ARG A 158 -3.65 -16.24 -4.48
C ARG A 158 -4.91 -15.65 -5.10
N MET A 159 -4.77 -14.59 -5.89
CA MET A 159 -5.92 -13.92 -6.50
C MET A 159 -6.56 -14.73 -7.63
N THR A 160 -5.78 -15.50 -8.39
CA THR A 160 -6.34 -16.40 -9.40
C THR A 160 -7.15 -17.53 -8.76
N SER A 161 -6.76 -18.02 -7.57
CA SER A 161 -7.57 -18.97 -6.78
C SER A 161 -8.75 -18.32 -6.04
N SER A 162 -8.66 -17.04 -5.68
CA SER A 162 -9.63 -16.33 -4.83
C SER A 162 -10.41 -15.24 -5.55
N ARG A 163 -10.63 -15.38 -6.87
CA ARG A 163 -11.32 -14.40 -7.74
C ARG A 163 -12.65 -13.91 -7.18
N SER A 164 -13.34 -14.72 -6.36
CA SER A 164 -14.59 -14.33 -5.69
C SER A 164 -14.40 -13.32 -4.54
N ILE A 165 -13.26 -13.32 -3.85
CA ILE A 165 -13.02 -12.45 -2.70
C ILE A 165 -12.85 -10.99 -3.15
N PHE A 166 -12.08 -10.76 -4.21
CA PHE A 166 -11.89 -9.41 -4.75
C PHE A 166 -13.20 -8.83 -5.29
N VAL A 167 -13.98 -9.64 -6.04
CA VAL A 167 -15.31 -9.23 -6.53
C VAL A 167 -16.25 -8.95 -5.35
N ALA A 168 -16.21 -9.77 -4.31
CA ALA A 168 -17.00 -9.54 -3.10
C ALA A 168 -16.61 -8.25 -2.36
N SER A 169 -15.31 -7.94 -2.24
CA SER A 169 -14.84 -6.68 -1.65
C SER A 169 -15.24 -5.47 -2.50
N ALA A 170 -15.09 -5.56 -3.82
CA ALA A 170 -15.48 -4.48 -4.73
C ALA A 170 -17.01 -4.23 -4.69
N ARG A 171 -17.83 -5.29 -4.61
CA ARG A 171 -19.27 -5.17 -4.41
C ARG A 171 -19.60 -4.58 -3.04
N ARG A 172 -18.96 -5.04 -1.95
CA ARG A 172 -19.13 -4.45 -0.60
C ARG A 172 -18.82 -2.96 -0.58
N PHE A 173 -17.70 -2.55 -1.18
CA PHE A 173 -17.34 -1.14 -1.32
C PHE A 173 -18.44 -0.36 -2.05
N ALA A 174 -18.93 -0.88 -3.17
CA ALA A 174 -20.00 -0.24 -3.91
C ALA A 174 -21.31 -0.14 -3.11
N THR A 175 -21.63 -1.15 -2.30
CA THR A 175 -22.79 -1.11 -1.39
C THR A 175 -22.61 -0.12 -0.25
N GLN A 176 -21.40 0.01 0.30
CA GLN A 176 -21.09 0.93 1.39
C GLN A 176 -20.99 2.40 0.93
N HIS A 177 -20.69 2.62 -0.35
CA HIS A 177 -20.53 3.95 -0.93
C HIS A 177 -21.47 4.20 -2.13
N PRO A 178 -22.79 4.20 -1.92
CA PRO A 178 -23.77 4.36 -3.00
C PRO A 178 -23.66 5.72 -3.70
N ASP A 179 -23.17 6.76 -3.01
CA ASP A 179 -22.94 8.09 -3.58
C ASP A 179 -21.75 8.12 -4.57
N LEU A 180 -20.77 7.24 -4.38
CA LEU A 180 -19.58 7.13 -5.21
C LEU A 180 -19.77 6.10 -6.33
N VAL A 181 -20.49 5.01 -6.04
CA VAL A 181 -20.69 3.90 -6.97
C VAL A 181 -22.16 3.50 -6.98
N ARG A 182 -22.88 3.96 -8.00
CA ARG A 182 -24.29 3.59 -8.23
C ARG A 182 -24.39 2.23 -8.91
N LEU A 183 -24.16 1.17 -8.14
CA LEU A 183 -24.10 -0.20 -8.66
C LEU A 183 -25.45 -0.68 -9.23
N SER A 184 -26.55 -0.44 -8.52
CA SER A 184 -27.91 -0.84 -8.93
C SER A 184 -28.34 -0.22 -10.27
N ASP A 185 -27.99 1.06 -10.47
CA ASP A 185 -28.23 1.76 -11.73
C ASP A 185 -27.46 1.13 -12.89
N PHE A 186 -26.21 0.74 -12.61
CA PHE A 186 -25.36 0.09 -13.60
C PHE A 186 -25.85 -1.32 -13.92
N GLU A 187 -26.28 -2.10 -12.93
CA GLU A 187 -26.87 -3.44 -13.10
C GLU A 187 -28.04 -3.40 -14.08
N LEU A 188 -28.97 -2.45 -13.90
CA LEU A 188 -30.12 -2.29 -14.81
C LEU A 188 -29.67 -1.92 -16.22
N ARG A 189 -28.70 -1.00 -16.36
CA ARG A 189 -28.18 -0.58 -17.66
C ARG A 189 -27.42 -1.71 -18.37
N ALA A 190 -26.63 -2.48 -17.63
CA ALA A 190 -25.91 -3.63 -18.15
C ALA A 190 -26.89 -4.70 -18.65
N TYR A 191 -27.95 -4.98 -17.89
CA TYR A 191 -28.98 -5.92 -18.29
C TYR A 191 -29.71 -5.46 -19.56
N ILE A 192 -30.15 -4.21 -19.62
CA ILE A 192 -30.81 -3.65 -20.81
C ILE A 192 -29.87 -3.68 -22.03
N ALA A 193 -28.59 -3.34 -21.85
CA ALA A 193 -27.61 -3.37 -22.92
C ALA A 193 -27.44 -4.80 -23.46
N VAL A 194 -27.24 -5.79 -22.59
CA VAL A 194 -27.09 -7.20 -22.97
C VAL A 194 -28.37 -7.74 -23.62
N TYR A 195 -29.55 -7.38 -23.12
CA TYR A 195 -30.83 -7.76 -23.69
C TYR A 195 -30.99 -7.26 -25.13
N ASN A 196 -30.60 -6.02 -25.41
CA ASN A 196 -30.69 -5.43 -26.75
C ASN A 196 -29.61 -5.94 -27.71
N LEU A 197 -28.40 -6.23 -27.21
CA LEU A 197 -27.30 -6.75 -28.03
C LEU A 197 -27.49 -8.23 -28.37
N TYR A 198 -28.10 -9.00 -27.48
CA TYR A 198 -28.27 -10.45 -27.61
C TYR A 198 -29.74 -10.87 -27.36
N PRO A 199 -30.70 -10.39 -28.17
CA PRO A 199 -32.12 -10.66 -27.94
C PRO A 199 -32.48 -12.14 -28.08
N SER A 200 -31.73 -12.90 -28.88
CA SER A 200 -31.93 -14.33 -29.11
C SER A 200 -31.17 -15.23 -28.13
N ALA A 201 -30.33 -14.67 -27.25
CA ALA A 201 -29.59 -15.46 -26.27
C ALA A 201 -30.49 -15.95 -25.13
N PRO A 202 -30.20 -17.12 -24.52
CA PRO A 202 -30.89 -17.59 -23.34
C PRO A 202 -30.79 -16.59 -22.18
N GLU A 203 -31.85 -16.51 -21.38
CA GLU A 203 -31.93 -15.56 -20.26
C GLU A 203 -30.81 -15.76 -19.24
N SER A 204 -30.45 -17.01 -18.94
CA SER A 204 -29.34 -17.34 -18.06
C SER A 204 -28.00 -16.77 -18.53
N LEU A 205 -27.74 -16.78 -19.84
CA LEU A 205 -26.52 -16.23 -20.42
C LEU A 205 -26.52 -14.70 -20.35
N ARG A 206 -27.68 -14.07 -20.61
CA ARG A 206 -27.81 -12.62 -20.49
C ARG A 206 -27.59 -12.14 -19.06
N GLN A 207 -28.17 -12.85 -18.09
CA GLN A 207 -27.96 -12.56 -16.68
C GLN A 207 -26.48 -12.69 -16.30
N GLN A 208 -25.82 -13.79 -16.69
CA GLN A 208 -24.40 -13.99 -16.42
C GLN A 208 -23.51 -12.89 -17.02
N LEU A 209 -23.81 -12.44 -18.23
CA LEU A 209 -23.08 -11.34 -18.88
C LEU A 209 -23.32 -10.02 -18.16
N SER A 210 -24.56 -9.74 -17.77
CA SER A 210 -24.91 -8.54 -17.00
C SER A 210 -24.22 -8.52 -15.62
N ASP A 211 -24.23 -9.66 -14.92
CA ASP A 211 -23.56 -9.84 -13.63
C ASP A 211 -22.05 -9.66 -13.79
N SER A 212 -21.45 -10.27 -14.82
CA SER A 212 -20.02 -10.12 -15.11
C SER A 212 -19.63 -8.68 -15.45
N MET A 213 -20.47 -7.95 -16.20
CA MET A 213 -20.25 -6.53 -16.49
C MET A 213 -20.32 -5.69 -15.22
N THR A 214 -21.28 -5.97 -14.36
CA THR A 214 -21.47 -5.30 -13.07
C THR A 214 -20.29 -5.55 -12.12
N ASP A 215 -19.87 -6.81 -11.99
CA ASP A 215 -18.71 -7.17 -11.17
C ASP A 215 -17.44 -6.47 -11.65
N ARG A 216 -17.27 -6.36 -12.98
CA ARG A 216 -16.15 -5.63 -13.55
C ARG A 216 -16.24 -4.13 -13.28
N TYR A 217 -17.42 -3.54 -13.36
CA TYR A 217 -17.65 -2.14 -13.04
C TYR A 217 -17.34 -1.83 -11.57
N ALA A 218 -17.87 -2.62 -10.64
CA ALA A 218 -17.58 -2.49 -9.21
C ALA A 218 -16.06 -2.55 -8.94
N LYS A 219 -15.38 -3.50 -9.59
CA LYS A 219 -13.92 -3.64 -9.51
C LYS A 219 -13.19 -2.38 -9.99
N LEU A 220 -13.55 -1.83 -11.15
CA LEU A 220 -12.90 -0.63 -11.68
C LEU A 220 -13.09 0.58 -10.76
N CYS A 221 -14.30 0.75 -10.19
CA CYS A 221 -14.56 1.83 -9.24
C CYS A 221 -13.77 1.68 -7.94
N TYR A 222 -13.69 0.45 -7.42
CA TYR A 222 -12.88 0.16 -6.23
C TYR A 222 -11.40 0.43 -6.47
N GLU A 223 -10.85 -0.05 -7.59
CA GLU A 223 -9.47 0.21 -8.01
C GLU A 223 -9.17 1.71 -8.13
N ALA A 224 -10.09 2.48 -8.73
CA ALA A 224 -9.97 3.94 -8.86
C ALA A 224 -10.01 4.66 -7.49
N ASN A 225 -10.87 4.22 -6.57
CA ASN A 225 -10.93 4.79 -5.21
C ASN A 225 -9.62 4.56 -4.45
N ILE A 226 -9.13 3.33 -4.47
CA ILE A 226 -7.86 2.99 -3.81
C ILE A 226 -6.73 3.82 -4.45
N THR A 227 -6.65 3.89 -5.78
CA THR A 227 -5.62 4.68 -6.49
C THR A 227 -5.64 6.16 -6.06
N ARG A 228 -6.82 6.75 -5.90
CA ARG A 228 -6.98 8.16 -5.47
C ARG A 228 -6.54 8.40 -4.03
N ARG A 229 -6.73 7.44 -3.12
CA ARG A 229 -6.32 7.56 -1.70
C ARG A 229 -4.80 7.52 -1.52
N PHE A 230 -4.10 6.81 -2.39
CA PHE A 230 -2.64 6.64 -2.31
C PHE A 230 -1.85 7.49 -3.30
N GLN A 231 -2.52 8.35 -4.07
CA GLN A 231 -1.82 9.34 -4.88
C GLN A 231 -1.24 10.40 -3.92
N PRO A 232 0.09 10.64 -3.90
CA PRO A 232 0.63 11.76 -3.14
C PRO A 232 -0.08 13.04 -3.61
N PRO A 233 -0.34 14.02 -2.73
CA PRO A 233 -1.01 15.25 -3.14
C PRO A 233 -0.24 15.83 -4.32
N SER A 234 -0.86 15.76 -5.50
CA SER A 234 -0.27 16.28 -6.71
C SER A 234 0.10 17.73 -6.45
N SER A 235 1.30 18.12 -6.84
CA SER A 235 1.89 19.47 -6.80
C SER A 235 1.07 20.55 -7.53
N SER A 236 -0.16 20.26 -7.95
CA SER A 236 -1.10 21.14 -8.64
C SER A 236 -1.69 22.26 -7.78
N LYS A 237 -1.18 22.49 -6.55
CA LYS A 237 -1.55 23.63 -5.70
C LYS A 237 -0.47 24.71 -5.57
N VAL A 238 0.73 24.52 -6.13
CA VAL A 238 1.80 25.52 -6.03
C VAL A 238 1.69 26.59 -7.14
N GLU A 239 1.20 26.26 -8.32
CA GLU A 239 1.11 27.24 -9.43
C GLU A 239 0.01 28.30 -9.27
N SER A 240 -1.01 28.06 -8.43
CA SER A 240 -2.10 29.03 -8.22
C SER A 240 -1.77 30.14 -7.22
N ARG A 241 -0.61 30.10 -6.53
CA ARG A 241 -0.17 31.18 -5.63
C ARG A 241 0.87 32.10 -6.26
N GLN A 242 1.59 31.67 -7.30
CA GLN A 242 2.59 32.52 -7.95
C GLN A 242 1.96 33.58 -8.88
N GLN A 243 0.78 33.33 -9.46
CA GLN A 243 0.14 34.29 -10.38
C GLN A 243 -0.69 35.39 -9.70
N GLN A 244 -0.85 35.34 -8.37
CA GLN A 244 -1.58 36.39 -7.63
C GLN A 244 -0.65 37.47 -7.07
N ASN A 245 0.67 37.25 -7.01
CA ASN A 245 1.63 38.21 -6.45
C ASN A 245 2.25 39.18 -7.49
N ASP A 246 2.09 38.93 -8.79
CA ASP A 246 2.64 39.79 -9.85
C ASP A 246 1.67 40.87 -10.37
N LYS A 247 0.51 41.06 -9.72
CA LYS A 247 -0.51 42.05 -10.15
C LYS A 247 -0.67 43.28 -9.27
N ASP A 248 0.00 43.36 -8.12
CA ASP A 248 -0.19 44.46 -7.17
C ASP A 248 0.95 45.50 -7.15
N ASP A 249 1.96 45.40 -8.02
CA ASP A 249 3.15 46.28 -7.96
C ASP A 249 3.38 47.13 -9.24
N VAL A 250 2.33 47.78 -9.73
CA VAL A 250 2.47 48.91 -10.67
C VAL A 250 1.55 50.05 -10.23
N GLN A 251 2.04 50.91 -9.34
CA GLN A 251 1.54 52.29 -9.23
C GLN A 251 2.26 53.18 -10.27
N PRO A 252 1.54 54.05 -11.00
CA PRO A 252 2.15 55.08 -11.81
C PRO A 252 2.51 56.28 -10.92
N ASN A 253 3.79 56.64 -10.88
CA ASN A 253 4.21 57.95 -10.38
C ASN A 253 3.90 59.03 -11.43
N GLU A 254 3.37 60.14 -10.93
CA GLU A 254 3.24 61.44 -11.60
C GLU A 254 4.58 62.00 -12.10
#